data_AF-D4MSH8-F1
#
_entry.id   AF-D4MSH8-F1
#
_cell.length_a   1.000
_cell.length_b   1.000
_cell.length_c   1.000
_cell.angle_alpha   90.00
_cell.angle_beta   90.00
_cell.angle_gamma   90.00
#
_symmetry.space_group_name_H-M   'P 1'
#
loop_
_entity.id
_entity.type
_entity.pdbx_description
1 polymer ?
#
loop_
_entity_poly.entity_id
_entity_poly.type
_entity_poly.pdbx_seq_one_letter_code
_entity_poly.pdbx_strand_id
1 'polypeptide(L)'
;MRKHFSGRKTERVLLTVMLLLSMTLTACGTGDNKDSAQIQTAQAGSEAGTSDGASEGEAQAVQASEKDDYYEAINRELIDSWEIEPDESAKNWFGILQDRVDERMTEIIRKTSEEPALEKGSDESNIRAMYLTGMDKDARNEGGFGKTVSAFFDEVDAAGSVDELMRACMQFNRDYGLYSVFGLYVGTDFEDSSAKILSVDAGDCGLNKEIWFSDDESNQKMASAFEKLLEKLCVIEGYSEEESGEVSKNTAELMKTLAKKALAQSELYDPEKTYNVCTVSELENLFSGNISAEMIEEIYGVNGDDRVIVSELEKTKLMGSLLTEDNLPLLKEYVKLCAQKDLCSYMDMDSWNAAAEYDLAASGMEESRPFEEMLITDIQGLLGFECGRIYCENYYSEETTEDVGRIIEQVIETLTGASMRLTG
;
A
#
# COMPACT_ATOMS: atom_id res chain seq x y z
N MET A 1 -0.31 29.32 -19.40
CA MET A 1 -1.54 29.47 -20.22
C MET A 1 -2.74 29.94 -19.38
N ARG A 2 -2.81 31.24 -19.06
CA ARG A 2 -3.97 31.87 -18.39
C ARG A 2 -4.66 32.81 -19.37
N LYS A 3 -5.72 32.33 -20.03
CA LYS A 3 -6.81 33.10 -20.67
C LYS A 3 -7.58 32.16 -21.61
N HIS A 4 -8.56 31.42 -21.09
CA HIS A 4 -9.74 30.99 -21.84
C HIS A 4 -10.77 30.31 -20.93
N PHE A 5 -11.30 31.03 -19.95
CA PHE A 5 -12.61 30.70 -19.38
C PHE A 5 -13.26 31.98 -18.86
N SER A 6 -14.06 32.62 -19.72
CA SER A 6 -15.05 33.60 -19.25
C SER A 6 -16.30 33.44 -20.09
N GLY A 7 -17.39 32.97 -19.48
CA GLY A 7 -18.69 33.03 -20.16
C GLY A 7 -19.75 32.05 -19.68
N ARG A 8 -20.08 32.00 -18.39
CA ARG A 8 -21.48 31.86 -17.93
C ARG A 8 -21.60 32.16 -16.44
N LYS A 9 -22.44 33.14 -16.13
CA LYS A 9 -22.80 33.55 -14.76
C LYS A 9 -23.92 32.65 -14.25
N THR A 10 -23.72 32.20 -13.01
CA THR A 10 -24.69 32.03 -11.91
C THR A 10 -25.92 31.14 -12.14
N GLU A 11 -25.95 30.02 -11.41
CA GLU A 11 -26.97 29.76 -10.38
C GLU A 11 -26.34 28.93 -9.25
N ARG A 12 -26.46 29.42 -8.02
CA ARG A 12 -26.03 28.72 -6.79
C ARG A 12 -27.19 27.85 -6.34
N VAL A 13 -26.97 26.54 -6.22
CA VAL A 13 -27.81 25.67 -5.39
C VAL A 13 -26.88 24.89 -4.47
N LEU A 14 -26.87 25.29 -3.19
CA LEU A 14 -26.36 24.47 -2.09
C LEU A 14 -27.35 23.33 -1.88
N LEU A 15 -26.88 22.08 -1.88
CA LEU A 15 -27.57 20.99 -1.21
C LEU A 15 -26.54 20.03 -0.62
N THR A 16 -26.24 20.26 0.66
CA THR A 16 -25.51 19.34 1.53
C THR A 16 -26.45 18.20 1.91
N VAL A 17 -26.05 16.95 1.64
CA VAL A 17 -26.71 15.77 2.21
C VAL A 17 -25.63 14.91 2.86
N MET A 18 -25.48 15.07 4.17
CA MET A 18 -24.84 14.07 5.03
C MET A 18 -25.80 12.89 5.16
N LEU A 19 -25.33 11.67 4.90
CA LEU A 19 -26.05 10.44 5.18
C LEU A 19 -25.13 9.48 5.95
N LEU A 20 -25.10 9.68 7.27
CA LEU A 20 -24.80 8.64 8.25
C LEU A 20 -26.01 7.72 8.31
N LEU A 21 -25.85 6.45 7.93
CA LEU A 21 -26.86 5.43 8.17
C LEU A 21 -26.23 4.23 8.90
N SER A 22 -26.14 4.37 10.21
CA SER A 22 -25.99 3.26 11.15
C SER A 22 -27.30 2.46 11.18
N MET A 23 -27.30 1.24 10.62
CA MET A 23 -28.39 0.29 10.82
C MET A 23 -28.02 -0.70 11.93
N THR A 24 -28.46 -0.40 13.15
CA THR A 24 -28.59 -1.39 14.22
C THR A 24 -29.89 -2.17 14.03
N LEU A 25 -29.79 -3.44 13.68
CA LEU A 25 -30.91 -4.39 13.74
C LEU A 25 -30.88 -5.13 15.08
N THR A 26 -31.65 -4.61 16.04
CA THR A 26 -32.03 -5.36 17.25
C THR A 26 -33.18 -6.31 16.90
N ALA A 27 -32.91 -7.61 16.84
CA ALA A 27 -33.95 -8.63 16.88
C ALA A 27 -33.93 -9.31 18.26
N CYS A 28 -34.92 -9.00 19.10
CA CYS A 28 -35.21 -9.78 20.31
C CYS A 28 -35.92 -11.07 19.91
N GLY A 29 -35.24 -12.21 20.11
CA GLY A 29 -35.81 -13.55 20.13
C GLY A 29 -34.97 -14.42 21.05
N THR A 30 -35.42 -14.60 22.29
CA THR A 30 -34.78 -15.40 23.34
C THR A 30 -34.68 -16.88 22.94
N GLY A 31 -33.45 -17.41 22.98
CA GLY A 31 -33.15 -18.84 22.94
C GLY A 31 -31.65 -19.05 23.07
N ASP A 32 -31.20 -19.45 24.26
CA ASP A 32 -29.81 -19.85 24.53
C ASP A 32 -29.31 -20.87 23.50
N ASN A 33 -28.25 -20.54 22.77
CA ASN A 33 -27.23 -21.53 22.41
C ASN A 33 -25.91 -20.84 22.04
N LYS A 34 -24.85 -21.23 22.74
CA LYS A 34 -23.47 -21.00 22.36
C LYS A 34 -23.21 -21.77 21.07
N ASP A 35 -22.70 -21.10 20.05
CA ASP A 35 -21.55 -21.56 19.25
C ASP A 35 -21.20 -20.53 18.17
N SER A 36 -19.98 -20.04 18.26
CA SER A 36 -19.29 -19.24 17.26
C SER A 36 -19.01 -20.10 16.03
N ALA A 37 -19.63 -19.77 14.89
CA ALA A 37 -19.33 -20.40 13.62
C ALA A 37 -18.01 -19.84 13.07
N GLN A 38 -16.95 -20.63 13.20
CA GLN A 38 -15.77 -20.55 12.33
C GLN A 38 -16.21 -20.89 10.90
N ILE A 39 -15.86 -20.05 9.93
CA ILE A 39 -15.92 -20.43 8.51
C ILE A 39 -14.74 -21.37 8.27
N GLN A 40 -14.97 -22.67 8.46
CA GLN A 40 -14.09 -23.71 7.96
C GLN A 40 -14.31 -23.82 6.45
N THR A 41 -13.24 -23.58 5.70
CA THR A 41 -13.09 -24.04 4.31
C THR A 41 -13.31 -25.55 4.29
N ALA A 42 -14.44 -25.97 3.71
CA ALA A 42 -14.76 -27.39 3.58
C ALA A 42 -13.78 -28.04 2.59
N GLN A 43 -12.84 -28.82 3.11
CA GLN A 43 -12.19 -29.88 2.36
C GLN A 43 -13.26 -30.89 1.93
N ALA A 44 -13.50 -30.99 0.63
CA ALA A 44 -14.32 -32.07 0.07
C ALA A 44 -13.53 -33.39 0.18
N GLY A 45 -13.80 -34.16 1.22
CA GLY A 45 -13.40 -35.56 1.31
C GLY A 45 -14.18 -36.39 0.27
N SER A 46 -13.47 -37.02 -0.66
CA SER A 46 -14.07 -37.98 -1.58
C SER A 46 -14.32 -39.30 -0.84
N GLU A 47 -15.58 -39.62 -0.56
CA GLU A 47 -15.97 -41.01 -0.27
C GLU A 47 -16.06 -41.78 -1.59
N ALA A 48 -15.04 -42.59 -1.86
CA ALA A 48 -15.02 -43.52 -2.98
C ALA A 48 -16.01 -44.68 -2.72
N GLY A 49 -17.19 -44.60 -3.34
CA GLY A 49 -18.07 -45.74 -3.56
C GLY A 49 -17.53 -46.59 -4.71
N THR A 50 -17.13 -47.82 -4.41
CA THR A 50 -16.72 -48.83 -5.39
C THR A 50 -17.89 -49.21 -6.30
N SER A 51 -17.72 -49.02 -7.61
CA SER A 51 -18.41 -49.83 -8.61
C SER A 51 -17.48 -50.14 -9.79
N ASP A 52 -17.36 -51.43 -10.08
CA ASP A 52 -16.56 -52.04 -11.13
C ASP A 52 -16.77 -51.44 -12.53
N GLY A 53 -15.64 -51.26 -13.23
CA GLY A 53 -15.50 -51.58 -14.65
C GLY A 53 -16.24 -50.71 -15.67
N ALA A 54 -15.59 -49.64 -16.13
CA ALA A 54 -15.74 -49.15 -17.51
C ALA A 54 -14.52 -48.28 -17.91
N SER A 55 -13.78 -48.77 -18.92
CA SER A 55 -13.10 -48.02 -19.98
C SER A 55 -12.64 -46.58 -19.68
N GLU A 56 -11.31 -46.36 -19.69
CA GLU A 56 -10.68 -45.06 -19.96
C GLU A 56 -11.13 -44.55 -21.33
N GLY A 57 -12.26 -43.85 -21.35
CA GLY A 57 -12.59 -42.86 -22.36
C GLY A 57 -12.53 -41.52 -21.67
N GLU A 58 -11.90 -40.53 -22.30
CA GLU A 58 -11.93 -39.13 -21.87
C GLU A 58 -13.35 -38.79 -21.42
N ALA A 59 -13.54 -38.63 -20.11
CA ALA A 59 -14.79 -38.09 -19.60
C ALA A 59 -14.83 -36.65 -20.13
N GLN A 60 -15.58 -36.41 -21.20
CA GLN A 60 -15.95 -35.07 -21.61
C GLN A 60 -16.54 -34.41 -20.37
N ALA A 61 -15.78 -33.50 -19.75
CA ALA A 61 -16.25 -32.72 -18.63
C ALA A 61 -17.54 -32.06 -19.08
N VAL A 62 -18.65 -32.44 -18.47
CA VAL A 62 -19.96 -31.87 -18.80
C VAL A 62 -19.85 -30.38 -18.53
N GLN A 63 -19.97 -29.57 -19.59
CA GLN A 63 -19.97 -28.11 -19.46
C GLN A 63 -21.06 -27.72 -18.46
N ALA A 64 -20.68 -26.96 -17.44
CA ALA A 64 -21.63 -26.49 -16.44
C ALA A 64 -22.71 -25.66 -17.11
N SER A 65 -23.97 -25.80 -16.67
CA SER A 65 -25.05 -24.97 -17.19
C SER A 65 -24.97 -23.57 -16.59
N GLU A 66 -25.46 -22.55 -17.30
CA GLU A 66 -25.56 -21.16 -16.79
C GLU A 66 -26.31 -21.05 -15.45
N LYS A 67 -27.15 -22.04 -15.10
CA LYS A 67 -27.90 -22.07 -13.85
C LYS A 67 -27.12 -22.68 -12.70
N ASP A 68 -26.21 -23.61 -12.99
CA ASP A 68 -25.45 -24.34 -12.00
C ASP A 68 -24.12 -23.63 -11.70
N ASP A 69 -23.46 -23.14 -12.75
CA ASP A 69 -22.26 -22.32 -12.63
C ASP A 69 -22.18 -21.36 -13.84
N TYR A 70 -22.67 -20.14 -13.66
CA TYR A 70 -22.66 -19.11 -14.69
C TYR A 70 -21.23 -18.70 -15.09
N TYR A 71 -20.30 -18.68 -14.13
CA TYR A 71 -18.92 -18.26 -14.40
C TYR A 71 -18.22 -19.27 -15.30
N GLU A 72 -18.34 -20.55 -14.97
CA GLU A 72 -17.79 -21.65 -15.75
C GLU A 72 -18.48 -21.76 -17.12
N ALA A 73 -19.81 -21.70 -17.16
CA ALA A 73 -20.59 -21.82 -18.40
C ALA A 73 -20.19 -20.79 -19.47
N ILE A 74 -19.88 -19.56 -19.03
CA ILE A 74 -19.52 -18.44 -19.91
C ILE A 74 -18.02 -18.40 -20.20
N ASN A 75 -17.16 -18.66 -19.20
CA ASN A 75 -15.72 -18.37 -19.31
C ASN A 75 -14.83 -19.60 -19.54
N ARG A 76 -15.36 -20.84 -19.53
CA ARG A 76 -14.57 -22.08 -19.67
C ARG A 76 -13.56 -22.02 -20.83
N GLU A 77 -14.03 -21.70 -22.04
CA GLU A 77 -13.17 -21.67 -23.23
C GLU A 77 -12.06 -20.62 -23.11
N LEU A 78 -12.35 -19.48 -22.47
CA LEU A 78 -11.39 -18.42 -22.25
C LEU A 78 -10.34 -18.83 -21.22
N ILE A 79 -10.77 -19.38 -20.07
CA ILE A 79 -9.89 -19.81 -18.98
C ILE A 79 -8.98 -20.95 -19.45
N ASP A 80 -9.52 -21.93 -20.18
CA ASP A 80 -8.73 -23.04 -20.75
C ASP A 80 -7.70 -22.56 -21.78
N SER A 81 -7.92 -21.40 -22.40
CA SER A 81 -7.00 -20.82 -23.39
C SER A 81 -5.90 -19.95 -22.79
N TRP A 82 -6.01 -19.59 -21.51
CA TRP A 82 -5.07 -18.69 -20.86
C TRP A 82 -3.95 -19.46 -20.17
N GLU A 83 -2.72 -19.06 -20.46
CA GLU A 83 -1.51 -19.47 -19.74
C GLU A 83 -1.06 -18.30 -18.88
N ILE A 84 -0.82 -18.52 -17.59
CA ILE A 84 -0.25 -17.50 -16.70
C ILE A 84 1.23 -17.39 -17.03
N GLU A 85 1.70 -16.20 -17.38
CA GLU A 85 3.10 -16.01 -17.76
C GLU A 85 4.02 -16.18 -16.53
N PRO A 86 5.31 -16.58 -16.71
CA PRO A 86 6.22 -16.83 -15.60
C PRO A 86 6.43 -15.65 -14.65
N ASP A 87 6.26 -14.41 -15.13
CA ASP A 87 6.39 -13.17 -14.39
C ASP A 87 5.04 -12.58 -13.93
N GLU A 88 3.98 -13.39 -13.93
CA GLU A 88 2.65 -13.05 -13.45
C GLU A 88 2.16 -14.02 -12.35
N SER A 89 1.43 -13.51 -11.37
CA SER A 89 0.81 -14.35 -10.33
C SER A 89 -0.61 -14.80 -10.69
N ALA A 90 -1.25 -14.16 -11.66
CA ALA A 90 -2.61 -14.45 -12.10
C ALA A 90 -2.92 -13.81 -13.46
N LYS A 91 -3.75 -14.47 -14.28
CA LYS A 91 -4.24 -13.94 -15.55
C LYS A 91 -5.72 -13.58 -15.46
N ASN A 92 -6.06 -12.34 -15.78
CA ASN A 92 -7.43 -11.86 -15.81
C ASN A 92 -7.58 -10.68 -16.80
N TRP A 93 -8.82 -10.29 -17.10
CA TRP A 93 -9.06 -9.24 -18.10
C TRP A 93 -8.52 -7.86 -17.68
N PHE A 94 -8.41 -7.57 -16.39
CA PHE A 94 -7.78 -6.33 -15.92
C PHE A 94 -6.27 -6.38 -16.13
N GLY A 95 -5.61 -7.51 -15.86
CA GLY A 95 -4.19 -7.73 -16.18
C GLY A 95 -3.90 -7.49 -17.66
N ILE A 96 -4.64 -8.16 -18.56
CA ILE A 96 -4.48 -8.00 -20.01
C ILE A 96 -4.63 -6.53 -20.48
N LEU A 97 -5.54 -5.78 -19.85
CA LEU A 97 -5.70 -4.36 -20.15
C LEU A 97 -4.56 -3.52 -19.57
N GLN A 98 -4.08 -3.86 -18.38
CA GLN A 98 -2.93 -3.23 -17.73
C GLN A 98 -1.67 -3.44 -18.56
N ASP A 99 -1.39 -4.66 -19.02
CA ASP A 99 -0.22 -4.96 -19.88
C ASP A 99 -0.22 -4.11 -21.14
N ARG A 100 -1.39 -3.95 -21.78
CA ARG A 100 -1.53 -3.09 -22.95
C ARG A 100 -1.24 -1.62 -22.63
N VAL A 101 -1.64 -1.14 -21.45
CA VAL A 101 -1.32 0.22 -21.01
C VAL A 101 0.17 0.36 -20.73
N ASP A 102 0.78 -0.64 -20.07
CA ASP A 102 2.19 -0.65 -19.74
C ASP A 102 3.08 -0.73 -20.98
N GLU A 103 2.72 -1.51 -21.99
CA GLU A 103 3.39 -1.54 -23.30
C GLU A 103 3.41 -0.15 -23.96
N ARG A 104 2.24 0.52 -23.98
CA ARG A 104 2.10 1.87 -24.54
C ARG A 104 2.90 2.90 -23.76
N MET A 105 2.84 2.83 -22.43
CA MET A 105 3.58 3.74 -21.56
C MET A 105 5.09 3.52 -21.67
N THR A 106 5.52 2.27 -21.79
CA THR A 106 6.92 1.92 -22.07
C THR A 106 7.39 2.55 -23.39
N GLU A 107 6.60 2.44 -24.45
CA GLU A 107 6.93 3.07 -25.73
C GLU A 107 6.99 4.61 -25.61
N ILE A 108 6.01 5.23 -24.94
CA ILE A 108 5.98 6.68 -24.70
C ILE A 108 7.22 7.13 -23.94
N ILE A 109 7.55 6.48 -22.82
CA ILE A 109 8.65 6.88 -21.94
C ILE A 109 9.99 6.69 -22.65
N ARG A 110 10.20 5.57 -23.35
CA ARG A 110 11.40 5.34 -24.17
C ARG A 110 11.58 6.43 -25.21
N LYS A 111 10.55 6.71 -26.02
CA LYS A 111 10.59 7.79 -27.03
C LYS A 111 10.89 9.15 -26.40
N THR A 112 10.19 9.47 -25.32
CA THR A 112 10.38 10.72 -24.56
C THR A 112 11.82 10.84 -24.05
N SER A 113 12.44 9.73 -23.64
CA SER A 113 13.81 9.72 -23.14
C SER A 113 14.87 10.02 -24.21
N GLU A 114 14.57 9.68 -25.47
CA GLU A 114 15.44 9.90 -26.63
C GLU A 114 15.37 11.34 -27.16
N GLU A 115 14.35 12.12 -26.77
CA GLU A 115 14.18 13.50 -27.22
C GLU A 115 15.32 14.41 -26.68
N PRO A 116 16.11 15.05 -27.57
CA PRO A 116 17.32 15.76 -27.17
C PRO A 116 17.06 17.15 -26.60
N ALA A 117 15.86 17.70 -26.78
CA ALA A 117 15.52 19.07 -26.41
C ALA A 117 14.08 19.17 -25.89
N LEU A 118 13.92 19.06 -24.58
CA LEU A 118 12.64 19.23 -23.88
C LEU A 118 12.65 20.53 -23.08
N GLU A 119 11.49 21.18 -22.97
CA GLU A 119 11.36 22.37 -22.13
C GLU A 119 11.54 21.99 -20.66
N LYS A 120 12.43 22.68 -19.94
CA LYS A 120 12.71 22.37 -18.54
C LYS A 120 11.45 22.51 -17.67
N GLY A 121 11.09 21.44 -16.97
CA GLY A 121 9.91 21.40 -16.11
C GLY A 121 8.62 21.02 -16.84
N SER A 122 8.68 20.70 -18.12
CA SER A 122 7.60 19.99 -18.83
C SER A 122 7.47 18.55 -18.31
N ASP A 123 6.29 17.96 -18.53
CA ASP A 123 5.98 16.57 -18.20
C ASP A 123 7.01 15.62 -18.82
N GLU A 124 7.29 15.81 -20.10
CA GLU A 124 8.27 15.04 -20.87
C GLU A 124 9.67 15.17 -20.26
N SER A 125 10.07 16.39 -19.88
CA SER A 125 11.40 16.61 -19.30
C SER A 125 11.56 15.93 -17.94
N ASN A 126 10.50 15.88 -17.13
CA ASN A 126 10.51 15.23 -15.82
C ASN A 126 10.54 13.70 -15.97
N ILE A 127 9.72 13.15 -16.87
CA ILE A 127 9.71 11.71 -17.20
C ILE A 127 11.07 11.28 -17.75
N ARG A 128 11.62 12.02 -18.71
CA ARG A 128 12.96 11.75 -19.25
C ARG A 128 14.02 11.78 -18.16
N ALA A 129 13.98 12.77 -17.27
CA ALA A 129 14.96 12.87 -16.18
C ALA A 129 14.88 11.67 -15.24
N MET A 130 13.68 11.27 -14.83
CA MET A 130 13.47 10.10 -13.96
C MET A 130 13.90 8.80 -14.63
N TYR A 131 13.52 8.59 -15.89
CA TYR A 131 13.89 7.40 -16.65
C TYR A 131 15.40 7.28 -16.81
N LEU A 132 16.09 8.35 -17.24
CA LEU A 132 17.54 8.31 -17.41
C LEU A 132 18.28 8.16 -16.08
N THR A 133 17.78 8.78 -15.01
CA THR A 133 18.37 8.63 -13.67
C THR A 133 18.22 7.21 -13.15
N GLY A 134 17.02 6.61 -13.30
CA GLY A 134 16.77 5.26 -12.83
C GLY A 134 17.49 4.19 -13.64
N MET A 135 17.68 4.39 -14.95
CA MET A 135 18.38 3.45 -15.83
C MET A 135 19.90 3.44 -15.67
N ASP A 136 20.49 4.48 -15.08
CA ASP A 136 21.92 4.57 -14.82
C ASP A 136 22.33 3.72 -13.59
N LYS A 137 22.42 2.41 -13.81
CA LYS A 137 22.78 1.44 -12.77
C LYS A 137 24.16 1.68 -12.16
N ASP A 138 25.10 2.20 -12.94
CA ASP A 138 26.45 2.51 -12.46
C ASP A 138 26.40 3.68 -11.47
N ALA A 139 25.65 4.75 -11.80
CA ALA A 139 25.45 5.88 -10.90
C ALA A 139 24.68 5.49 -9.63
N ARG A 140 23.71 4.57 -9.73
CA ARG A 140 23.00 4.02 -8.56
C ARG A 140 23.96 3.29 -7.62
N ASN A 141 24.80 2.42 -8.16
CA ASN A 141 25.79 1.68 -7.38
C ASN A 141 26.85 2.61 -6.76
N GLU A 142 27.31 3.63 -7.48
CA GLU A 142 28.22 4.65 -6.92
C GLU A 142 27.54 5.48 -5.84
N GLY A 143 26.24 5.75 -5.99
CA GLY A 143 25.44 6.51 -5.03
C GLY A 143 25.07 5.75 -3.75
N GLY A 144 24.98 4.42 -3.81
CA GLY A 144 24.54 3.58 -2.69
C GLY A 144 23.14 3.98 -2.21
N PHE A 145 23.03 4.27 -0.91
CA PHE A 145 21.81 4.80 -0.30
C PHE A 145 21.47 6.25 -0.73
N GLY A 146 22.41 6.95 -1.37
CA GLY A 146 22.28 8.35 -1.72
C GLY A 146 22.51 9.30 -0.54
N LYS A 147 22.89 10.54 -0.83
CA LYS A 147 23.34 11.52 0.18
C LYS A 147 22.32 11.80 1.28
N THR A 148 21.03 11.82 0.91
CA THR A 148 19.94 12.12 1.85
C THR A 148 19.77 11.00 2.87
N VAL A 149 19.69 9.75 2.40
CA VAL A 149 19.49 8.60 3.28
C VAL A 149 20.74 8.33 4.10
N SER A 150 21.93 8.44 3.50
CA SER A 150 23.19 8.33 4.24
C SER A 150 23.27 9.36 5.38
N ALA A 151 22.88 10.62 5.15
CA ALA A 151 22.86 11.63 6.21
C ALA A 151 21.86 11.29 7.32
N PHE A 152 20.68 10.76 6.97
CA PHE A 152 19.71 10.30 7.96
C PHE A 152 20.27 9.11 8.78
N PHE A 153 20.95 8.15 8.14
CA PHE A 153 21.57 7.03 8.85
C PHE A 153 22.69 7.50 9.78
N ASP A 154 23.51 8.46 9.36
CA ASP A 154 24.53 9.07 10.21
C ASP A 154 23.89 9.74 11.45
N GLU A 155 22.75 10.42 11.30
CA GLU A 155 22.01 11.01 12.43
C GLU A 155 21.45 9.94 13.38
N VAL A 156 20.88 8.86 12.84
CA VAL A 156 20.37 7.72 13.61
C VAL A 156 21.50 7.04 14.38
N ASP A 157 22.64 6.79 13.72
CA ASP A 157 23.81 6.17 14.34
C ASP A 157 24.41 7.08 15.44
N ALA A 158 24.43 8.40 15.22
CA ALA A 158 24.94 9.37 16.18
C ALA A 158 24.03 9.63 17.39
N ALA A 159 22.72 9.36 17.30
CA ALA A 159 21.77 9.65 18.38
C ALA A 159 22.16 8.96 19.70
N GLY A 160 22.52 9.74 20.72
CA GLY A 160 22.91 9.25 22.04
C GLY A 160 21.75 9.05 23.01
N SER A 161 20.52 9.36 22.59
CA SER A 161 19.30 9.24 23.38
C SER A 161 18.07 8.99 22.52
N VAL A 162 16.97 8.58 23.16
CA VAL A 162 15.65 8.45 22.50
C VAL A 162 15.17 9.80 21.94
N ASP A 163 15.38 10.91 22.64
CA ASP A 163 14.99 12.25 22.17
C ASP A 163 15.68 12.60 20.84
N GLU A 164 17.00 12.38 20.76
CA GLU A 164 17.78 12.63 19.56
C GLU A 164 17.34 11.73 18.39
N LEU A 165 17.06 10.44 18.65
CA LEU A 165 16.55 9.52 17.63
C LEU A 165 15.18 9.97 17.11
N MET A 166 14.26 10.35 18.01
CA MET A 166 12.92 10.80 17.64
C MET A 166 12.97 12.08 16.80
N ARG A 167 13.85 13.03 17.13
CA ARG A 167 14.04 14.24 16.33
C ARG A 167 14.52 13.93 14.91
N ALA A 168 15.50 13.04 14.75
CA ALA A 168 15.96 12.60 13.44
C ALA A 168 14.81 11.96 12.64
N CYS A 169 14.09 11.02 13.25
CA CYS A 169 12.97 10.32 12.60
C CYS A 169 11.83 11.27 12.19
N MET A 170 11.43 12.17 13.09
CA MET A 170 10.32 13.11 12.87
C MET A 170 10.70 14.18 11.83
N GLN A 171 11.94 14.66 11.84
CA GLN A 171 12.42 15.57 10.80
C GLN A 171 12.46 14.88 9.43
N PHE A 172 12.94 13.63 9.37
CA PHE A 172 12.93 12.84 8.14
C PHE A 172 11.51 12.61 7.62
N ASN A 173 10.56 12.30 8.51
CA ASN A 173 9.14 12.19 8.14
C ASN A 173 8.57 13.50 7.60
N ARG A 174 8.83 14.63 8.27
CA ARG A 174 8.37 15.94 7.80
C ARG A 174 8.90 16.28 6.40
N ASP A 175 10.17 15.99 6.15
CA ASP A 175 10.84 16.41 4.92
C ASP A 175 10.58 15.46 3.73
N TYR A 176 10.38 14.16 4.01
CA TYR A 176 10.31 13.12 2.97
C TYR A 176 9.07 12.22 3.03
N GLY A 177 8.25 12.31 4.08
CA GLY A 177 6.99 11.57 4.22
C GLY A 177 7.13 10.10 4.65
N LEU A 178 8.35 9.61 4.91
CA LEU A 178 8.61 8.25 5.36
C LEU A 178 8.61 8.18 6.89
N TYR A 179 8.18 7.05 7.47
CA TYR A 179 8.18 6.88 8.92
C TYR A 179 8.54 5.46 9.31
N SER A 180 8.97 5.31 10.56
CA SER A 180 9.16 4.02 11.22
C SER A 180 8.51 4.06 12.61
N VAL A 181 8.97 4.98 13.45
CA VAL A 181 8.49 5.14 14.83
C VAL A 181 7.28 6.07 14.92
N PHE A 182 7.31 7.20 14.23
CA PHE A 182 6.29 8.24 14.25
C PHE A 182 6.18 8.91 12.89
N GLY A 183 4.96 9.03 12.36
CA GLY A 183 4.64 9.83 11.20
C GLY A 183 3.42 10.71 11.44
N LEU A 184 3.47 11.96 10.98
CA LEU A 184 2.35 12.91 11.06
C LEU A 184 1.95 13.37 9.67
N TYR A 185 0.68 13.14 9.33
CA TYR A 185 0.14 13.42 8.00
C TYR A 185 -1.03 14.39 8.08
N VAL A 186 -1.32 15.06 6.96
CA VAL A 186 -2.52 15.89 6.80
C VAL A 186 -3.47 15.19 5.84
N GLY A 187 -4.64 14.82 6.36
CA GLY A 187 -5.71 14.17 5.61
C GLY A 187 -6.95 15.05 5.47
N THR A 188 -7.96 14.52 4.80
CA THR A 188 -9.33 15.05 4.87
C THR A 188 -10.03 14.47 6.10
N ASP A 189 -10.76 15.28 6.85
CA ASP A 189 -11.52 14.79 8.00
C ASP A 189 -12.69 13.90 7.53
N PHE A 190 -12.78 12.68 8.07
CA PHE A 190 -13.80 11.70 7.71
C PHE A 190 -15.21 12.09 8.18
N GLU A 191 -15.33 12.91 9.23
CA GLU A 191 -16.61 13.46 9.69
C GLU A 191 -16.94 14.81 9.03
N ASP A 192 -15.92 15.58 8.64
CA ASP A 192 -16.08 16.83 7.88
C ASP A 192 -15.16 16.87 6.65
N SER A 193 -15.66 16.35 5.53
CA SER A 193 -14.92 16.33 4.25
C SER A 193 -14.48 17.71 3.72
N SER A 194 -14.98 18.81 4.29
CA SER A 194 -14.54 20.17 3.94
C SER A 194 -13.31 20.65 4.72
N ALA A 195 -12.92 19.92 5.78
CA ALA A 195 -11.82 20.24 6.67
C ALA A 195 -10.60 19.34 6.43
N LYS A 196 -9.44 19.85 6.86
CA LYS A 196 -8.21 19.08 6.99
C LYS A 196 -7.98 18.73 8.45
N ILE A 197 -7.42 17.56 8.69
CA ILE A 197 -7.11 17.06 10.02
C ILE A 197 -5.76 16.34 10.00
N LEU A 198 -5.04 16.39 11.12
CA LEU A 198 -3.82 15.63 11.28
C LEU A 198 -4.15 14.15 11.48
N SER A 199 -3.25 13.26 11.10
CA SER A 199 -3.30 11.85 11.44
C SER A 199 -1.92 11.34 11.83
N VAL A 200 -1.86 10.47 12.83
CA VAL A 200 -0.62 9.86 13.31
C VAL A 200 -0.61 8.38 12.99
N ASP A 201 0.49 7.94 12.39
CA ASP A 201 0.90 6.54 12.36
C ASP A 201 2.14 6.35 13.24
N ALA A 202 2.24 5.19 13.88
CA ALA A 202 3.32 4.89 14.80
C ALA A 202 3.65 3.41 14.79
N GLY A 203 4.93 3.07 14.70
CA GLY A 203 5.38 1.68 14.62
C GLY A 203 4.98 1.05 13.28
N ASP A 204 5.90 1.09 12.34
CA ASP A 204 5.89 0.23 11.15
C ASP A 204 6.02 -1.25 11.55
N CYS A 205 5.08 -2.05 11.07
CA CYS A 205 4.98 -3.47 11.35
C CYS A 205 5.68 -4.33 10.28
N GLY A 206 6.13 -3.74 9.16
CA GLY A 206 6.66 -4.45 7.99
C GLY A 206 5.57 -5.21 7.21
N LEU A 207 4.96 -6.20 7.88
CA LEU A 207 3.80 -6.95 7.39
C LEU A 207 2.60 -6.73 8.29
N ASN A 208 1.41 -6.96 7.75
CA ASN A 208 0.18 -6.91 8.55
C ASN A 208 0.09 -8.11 9.51
N LYS A 209 -0.82 -7.99 10.46
CA LYS A 209 -1.05 -8.99 11.51
C LYS A 209 -1.47 -10.35 10.94
N GLU A 210 -2.27 -10.34 9.89
CA GLU A 210 -2.81 -11.54 9.23
C GLU A 210 -1.72 -12.38 8.57
N ILE A 211 -0.67 -11.74 8.04
CA ILE A 211 0.49 -12.40 7.46
C ILE A 211 1.41 -12.90 8.58
N TRP A 212 1.78 -12.04 9.53
CA TRP A 212 2.73 -12.41 10.61
C TRP A 212 2.27 -13.60 11.45
N PHE A 213 0.96 -13.72 11.68
CA PHE A 213 0.38 -14.71 12.59
C PHE A 213 -0.50 -15.74 11.87
N SER A 214 -0.30 -15.92 10.56
CA SER A 214 -1.06 -16.88 9.76
C SER A 214 -0.60 -18.32 9.95
N ASP A 215 -1.57 -19.24 9.95
CA ASP A 215 -1.32 -20.67 9.76
C ASP A 215 -1.34 -21.09 8.27
N ASP A 216 -1.65 -20.15 7.36
CA ASP A 216 -1.65 -20.40 5.92
C ASP A 216 -0.22 -20.45 5.35
N GLU A 217 0.08 -21.49 4.57
CA GLU A 217 1.43 -21.74 4.03
C GLU A 217 1.93 -20.58 3.14
N SER A 218 1.05 -19.93 2.38
CA SER A 218 1.44 -18.81 1.50
C SER A 218 1.85 -17.58 2.31
N ASN A 219 1.11 -17.29 3.39
CA ASN A 219 1.45 -16.21 4.31
C ASN A 219 2.72 -16.51 5.12
N GLN A 220 2.93 -17.77 5.54
CA GLN A 220 4.17 -18.17 6.21
C GLN A 220 5.40 -18.04 5.29
N LYS A 221 5.24 -18.38 4.00
CA LYS A 221 6.28 -18.16 2.99
C LYS A 221 6.57 -16.66 2.82
N MET A 222 5.54 -15.82 2.77
CA MET A 222 5.68 -14.37 2.68
C MET A 222 6.40 -13.78 3.90
N ALA A 223 6.02 -14.19 5.12
CA ALA A 223 6.70 -13.76 6.35
C ALA A 223 8.17 -14.17 6.38
N SER A 224 8.46 -15.41 5.99
CA SER A 224 9.84 -15.93 5.91
C SER A 224 10.68 -15.20 4.86
N ALA A 225 10.08 -14.88 3.71
CA ALA A 225 10.73 -14.10 2.65
C ALA A 225 11.04 -12.67 3.12
N PHE A 226 10.15 -12.07 3.89
CA PHE A 226 10.35 -10.73 4.45
C PHE A 226 11.48 -10.70 5.49
N GLU A 227 11.56 -11.69 6.39
CA GLU A 227 12.69 -11.80 7.33
C GLU A 227 14.03 -11.92 6.59
N LYS A 228 14.05 -12.69 5.49
CA LYS A 228 15.23 -12.83 4.63
C LYS A 228 15.59 -11.54 3.88
N LEU A 229 14.60 -10.74 3.51
CA LEU A 229 14.83 -9.39 2.96
C LEU A 229 15.56 -8.53 4.00
N LEU A 230 15.07 -8.48 5.25
CA LEU A 230 15.72 -7.72 6.31
C LEU A 230 17.18 -8.14 6.54
N GLU A 231 17.45 -9.45 6.56
CA GLU A 231 18.81 -9.99 6.69
C GLU A 231 19.71 -9.55 5.53
N LYS A 232 19.21 -9.60 4.29
CA LYS A 232 19.96 -9.13 3.10
C LYS A 232 20.27 -7.64 3.18
N LEU A 233 19.33 -6.82 3.63
CA LEU A 233 19.52 -5.38 3.78
C LEU A 233 20.60 -5.07 4.82
N CYS A 234 20.67 -5.81 5.94
CA CYS A 234 21.79 -5.72 6.88
C CYS A 234 23.14 -6.02 6.20
N VAL A 235 23.22 -7.09 5.40
CA VAL A 235 24.46 -7.43 4.69
C VAL A 235 24.87 -6.31 3.73
N ILE A 236 23.91 -5.71 3.02
CA ILE A 236 24.16 -4.58 2.09
C ILE A 236 24.67 -3.35 2.85
N GLU A 237 24.16 -3.09 4.06
CA GLU A 237 24.66 -2.02 4.92
C GLU A 237 26.07 -2.29 5.47
N GLY A 238 26.53 -3.54 5.42
CA GLY A 238 27.89 -3.94 5.77
C GLY A 238 28.02 -4.68 7.10
N TYR A 239 26.93 -5.14 7.70
CA TYR A 239 26.97 -6.07 8.83
C TYR A 239 27.59 -7.41 8.39
N SER A 240 28.29 -8.08 9.31
CA SER A 240 28.70 -9.47 9.07
C SER A 240 27.48 -10.39 8.97
N GLU A 241 27.64 -11.62 8.45
CA GLU A 241 26.53 -12.59 8.39
C GLU A 241 25.93 -12.89 9.78
N GLU A 242 26.77 -13.00 10.82
CA GLU A 242 26.33 -13.25 12.20
C GLU A 242 25.53 -12.07 12.75
N GLU A 243 26.04 -10.84 12.59
CA GLU A 243 25.34 -9.63 13.02
C GLU A 243 24.05 -9.42 12.23
N SER A 244 24.07 -9.67 10.92
CA SER A 244 22.89 -9.52 10.05
C SER A 244 21.74 -10.42 10.51
N GLY A 245 22.05 -11.68 10.84
CA GLY A 245 21.06 -12.62 11.38
C GLY A 245 20.50 -12.22 12.75
N GLU A 246 21.29 -11.59 13.62
CA GLU A 246 20.82 -11.10 14.91
C GLU A 246 19.94 -9.84 14.77
N VAL A 247 20.44 -8.83 14.03
CA VAL A 247 19.77 -7.54 13.83
C VAL A 247 18.42 -7.71 13.13
N SER A 248 18.39 -8.45 12.02
CA SER A 248 17.17 -8.72 11.25
C SER A 248 16.12 -9.45 12.10
N LYS A 249 16.53 -10.45 12.86
CA LYS A 249 15.65 -11.21 13.75
C LYS A 249 15.08 -10.33 14.86
N ASN A 250 15.90 -9.55 15.55
CA ASN A 250 15.45 -8.68 16.63
C ASN A 250 14.48 -7.61 16.10
N THR A 251 14.77 -7.06 14.91
CA THR A 251 13.90 -6.11 14.21
C THR A 251 12.57 -6.74 13.82
N ALA A 252 12.58 -7.95 13.25
CA ALA A 252 11.36 -8.69 12.91
C ALA A 252 10.51 -9.00 14.14
N GLU A 253 11.12 -9.34 15.28
CA GLU A 253 10.39 -9.57 16.53
C GLU A 253 9.76 -8.29 17.11
N LEU A 254 10.43 -7.14 16.96
CA LEU A 254 9.83 -5.83 17.28
C LEU A 254 8.62 -5.54 16.37
N MET A 255 8.77 -5.72 15.06
CA MET A 255 7.71 -5.59 14.07
C MET A 255 6.50 -6.50 14.36
N LYS A 256 6.73 -7.78 14.70
CA LYS A 256 5.68 -8.72 15.13
C LYS A 256 5.00 -8.25 16.42
N THR A 257 5.78 -7.73 17.38
CA THR A 257 5.25 -7.22 18.65
C THR A 257 4.28 -6.05 18.43
N LEU A 258 4.64 -5.13 17.51
CA LEU A 258 3.77 -4.04 17.06
C LEU A 258 2.54 -4.58 16.32
N ALA A 259 2.73 -5.47 15.34
CA ALA A 259 1.65 -6.07 14.54
C ALA A 259 0.61 -6.80 15.41
N LYS A 260 1.02 -7.40 16.52
CA LYS A 260 0.10 -8.05 17.46
C LYS A 260 -0.89 -7.07 18.09
N LYS A 261 -0.48 -5.81 18.27
CA LYS A 261 -1.30 -4.70 18.78
C LYS A 261 -1.95 -3.87 17.69
N ALA A 262 -1.54 -4.04 16.44
CA ALA A 262 -2.24 -3.50 15.29
C ALA A 262 -3.69 -4.04 15.21
N LEU A 263 -4.55 -3.23 14.61
CA LEU A 263 -5.90 -3.64 14.23
C LEU A 263 -5.81 -4.74 13.16
N ALA A 264 -6.73 -5.70 13.20
CA ALA A 264 -6.88 -6.62 12.08
C ALA A 264 -7.40 -5.87 10.84
N GLN A 265 -7.15 -6.39 9.64
CA GLN A 265 -7.52 -5.73 8.39
C GLN A 265 -9.04 -5.46 8.30
N SER A 266 -9.88 -6.35 8.82
CA SER A 266 -11.32 -6.15 8.89
C SER A 266 -11.75 -5.03 9.85
N GLU A 267 -10.96 -4.79 10.89
CA GLU A 267 -11.20 -3.75 11.89
C GLU A 267 -10.82 -2.36 11.38
N LEU A 268 -9.89 -2.26 10.42
CA LEU A 268 -9.53 -0.99 9.77
C LEU A 268 -10.70 -0.37 8.99
N TYR A 269 -11.69 -1.18 8.57
CA TYR A 269 -12.90 -0.71 7.90
C TYR A 269 -13.99 -0.22 8.87
N ASP A 270 -13.74 -0.26 10.18
CA ASP A 270 -14.66 0.22 11.21
C ASP A 270 -14.24 1.64 11.67
N PRO A 271 -14.97 2.70 11.26
CA PRO A 271 -14.64 4.08 11.66
C PRO A 271 -14.67 4.28 13.17
N GLU A 272 -15.46 3.51 13.92
CA GLU A 272 -15.48 3.63 15.39
C GLU A 272 -14.16 3.17 16.02
N LYS A 273 -13.39 2.33 15.32
CA LYS A 273 -12.08 1.85 15.77
C LYS A 273 -10.93 2.72 15.29
N THR A 274 -11.04 3.33 14.12
CA THR A 274 -9.96 4.10 13.48
C THR A 274 -10.05 5.60 13.72
N TYR A 275 -11.24 6.15 14.00
CA TYR A 275 -11.43 7.58 14.20
C TYR A 275 -11.25 8.00 15.67
N ASN A 276 -10.06 7.78 16.23
CA ASN A 276 -9.73 8.19 17.59
C ASN A 276 -9.13 9.60 17.58
N VAL A 277 -9.97 10.62 17.75
CA VAL A 277 -9.53 12.02 17.73
C VAL A 277 -9.05 12.46 19.11
N CYS A 278 -7.85 13.03 19.16
CA CYS A 278 -7.32 13.78 20.30
C CYS A 278 -6.67 15.10 19.82
N THR A 279 -6.06 15.82 20.74
CA THR A 279 -5.23 17.00 20.44
C THR A 279 -3.76 16.62 20.30
N VAL A 280 -2.97 17.43 19.59
CA VAL A 280 -1.51 17.23 19.49
C VAL A 280 -0.87 17.15 20.89
N SER A 281 -1.31 17.98 21.84
CA SER A 281 -0.80 17.91 23.23
C SER A 281 -1.10 16.58 23.93
N GLU A 282 -2.21 15.91 23.59
CA GLU A 282 -2.57 14.63 24.18
C GLU A 282 -1.75 13.45 23.63
N LEU A 283 -1.08 13.61 22.47
CA LEU A 283 -0.18 12.60 21.92
C LEU A 283 0.96 12.26 22.88
N GLU A 284 1.45 13.23 23.66
CA GLU A 284 2.52 13.01 24.64
C GLU A 284 2.17 11.86 25.60
N ASN A 285 0.93 11.80 26.08
CA ASN A 285 0.47 10.72 26.94
C ASN A 285 0.39 9.37 26.21
N LEU A 286 0.01 9.37 24.93
CA LEU A 286 -0.01 8.16 24.11
C LEU A 286 1.40 7.61 23.87
N PHE A 287 2.40 8.49 23.76
CA PHE A 287 3.80 8.12 23.63
C PHE A 287 4.53 7.96 24.98
N SER A 288 3.79 7.81 26.08
CA SER A 288 4.36 7.65 27.43
C SER A 288 5.33 8.77 27.86
N GLY A 289 5.18 9.98 27.30
CA GLY A 289 6.05 11.13 27.55
C GLY A 289 7.33 11.16 26.72
N ASN A 290 7.59 10.15 25.88
CA ASN A 290 8.84 10.03 25.10
C ASN A 290 8.83 10.88 23.82
N ILE A 291 7.66 11.35 23.40
CA ILE A 291 7.49 12.35 22.34
C ILE A 291 6.67 13.50 22.94
N SER A 292 7.30 14.64 23.20
CA SER A 292 6.62 15.78 23.81
C SER A 292 5.79 16.56 22.79
N ALA A 293 4.76 17.24 23.28
CA ALA A 293 4.00 18.17 22.44
C ALA A 293 4.90 19.25 21.81
N GLU A 294 5.84 19.79 22.59
CA GLU A 294 6.80 20.81 22.14
C GLU A 294 7.66 20.32 20.96
N MET A 295 8.12 19.06 20.99
CA MET A 295 8.87 18.47 19.89
C MET A 295 8.03 18.39 18.60
N ILE A 296 6.76 17.98 18.72
CA ILE A 296 5.84 17.89 17.58
C ILE A 296 5.56 19.30 17.01
N GLU A 297 5.26 20.28 17.86
CA GLU A 297 5.02 21.67 17.46
C GLU A 297 6.24 22.28 16.78
N GLU A 298 7.44 22.08 17.35
CA GLU A 298 8.70 22.61 16.81
C GLU A 298 9.01 22.06 15.41
N ILE A 299 8.89 20.73 15.24
CA ILE A 299 9.25 20.07 13.98
C ILE A 299 8.19 20.36 12.92
N TYR A 300 6.91 20.09 13.22
CA TYR A 300 5.85 20.11 12.20
C TYR A 300 5.19 21.49 12.04
N GLY A 301 5.40 22.43 12.96
CA GLY A 301 4.77 23.75 12.92
C GLY A 301 3.26 23.72 13.17
N VAL A 302 2.79 22.72 13.92
CA VAL A 302 1.41 22.57 14.39
C VAL A 302 1.27 23.20 15.79
N ASN A 303 0.03 23.32 16.28
CA ASN A 303 -0.26 23.78 17.64
C ASN A 303 -0.77 22.62 18.51
N GLY A 304 -0.52 22.68 19.82
CA GLY A 304 -0.98 21.69 20.78
C GLY A 304 -2.49 21.41 20.75
N ASP A 305 -3.30 22.43 20.45
CA ASP A 305 -4.77 22.32 20.37
C ASP A 305 -5.27 21.77 19.01
N ASP A 306 -4.39 21.55 18.03
CA ASP A 306 -4.78 21.00 16.72
C ASP A 306 -5.29 19.56 16.88
N ARG A 307 -6.37 19.23 16.16
CA ARG A 307 -6.99 17.89 16.18
C ARG A 307 -6.16 16.90 15.37
N VAL A 308 -6.00 15.70 15.91
CA VAL A 308 -5.28 14.60 15.29
C VAL A 308 -6.04 13.28 15.44
N ILE A 309 -6.09 12.50 14.37
CA ILE A 309 -6.65 11.15 14.35
C ILE A 309 -5.52 10.14 14.63
N VAL A 310 -5.74 9.25 15.59
CA VAL A 310 -4.85 8.11 15.87
C VAL A 310 -5.56 6.83 15.42
N SER A 311 -5.19 6.30 14.25
CA SER A 311 -5.88 5.17 13.62
C SER A 311 -5.76 3.86 14.41
N GLU A 312 -4.62 3.64 15.06
CA GLU A 312 -4.31 2.38 15.75
C GLU A 312 -3.83 2.62 17.20
N LEU A 313 -4.76 3.07 18.05
CA LEU A 313 -4.46 3.57 19.40
C LEU A 313 -3.57 2.64 20.26
N GLU A 314 -3.83 1.34 20.26
CA GLU A 314 -3.08 0.39 21.09
C GLU A 314 -1.69 0.09 20.53
N LYS A 315 -1.50 0.15 19.21
CA LYS A 315 -0.19 0.06 18.56
C LYS A 315 0.63 1.32 18.87
N THR A 316 0.02 2.50 18.77
CA THR A 316 0.66 3.79 19.12
C THR A 316 1.15 3.81 20.56
N LYS A 317 0.31 3.38 21.52
CA LYS A 317 0.72 3.28 22.94
C LYS A 317 1.86 2.30 23.15
N LEU A 318 1.82 1.15 22.48
CA LEU A 318 2.89 0.17 22.54
C LEU A 318 4.20 0.78 22.01
N MET A 319 4.18 1.40 20.84
CA MET A 319 5.36 2.08 20.28
C MET A 319 5.92 3.09 21.27
N GLY A 320 5.07 3.95 21.83
CA GLY A 320 5.46 4.90 22.89
C GLY A 320 6.16 4.27 24.09
N SER A 321 5.66 3.12 24.57
CA SER A 321 6.26 2.40 25.70
C SER A 321 7.60 1.75 25.39
N LEU A 322 7.90 1.52 24.10
CA LEU A 322 9.15 0.92 23.63
C LEU A 322 10.26 1.96 23.45
N LEU A 323 9.93 3.25 23.47
CA LEU A 323 10.87 4.37 23.39
C LEU A 323 11.63 4.56 24.70
N THR A 324 12.55 3.65 25.00
CA THR A 324 13.39 3.68 26.21
C THR A 324 14.86 3.68 25.84
N GLU A 325 15.70 4.24 26.70
CA GLU A 325 17.16 4.26 26.49
C GLU A 325 17.75 2.85 26.42
N ASP A 326 17.19 1.90 27.17
CA ASP A 326 17.59 0.49 27.12
C ASP A 326 17.31 -0.15 25.74
N ASN A 327 16.26 0.32 25.06
CA ASN A 327 15.88 -0.15 23.71
C ASN A 327 16.54 0.66 22.59
N LEU A 328 17.27 1.74 22.89
CA LEU A 328 17.84 2.64 21.87
C LEU A 328 18.65 1.90 20.79
N PRO A 329 19.52 0.92 21.10
CA PRO A 329 20.25 0.18 20.06
C PRO A 329 19.31 -0.53 19.07
N LEU A 330 18.29 -1.23 19.57
CA LEU A 330 17.29 -1.92 18.74
C LEU A 330 16.46 -0.93 17.91
N LEU A 331 16.10 0.22 18.50
CA LEU A 331 15.31 1.23 17.80
C LEU A 331 16.08 1.83 16.61
N LYS A 332 17.40 2.01 16.73
CA LYS A 332 18.24 2.49 15.61
C LYS A 332 18.27 1.50 14.47
N GLU A 333 18.52 0.23 14.77
CA GLU A 333 18.51 -0.86 13.79
C GLU A 333 17.16 -0.95 13.07
N TYR A 334 16.07 -0.92 13.84
CA TYR A 334 14.71 -0.90 13.32
C TYR A 334 14.42 0.28 12.39
N VAL A 335 14.80 1.50 12.80
CA VAL A 335 14.61 2.71 11.99
C VAL A 335 15.35 2.61 10.65
N LYS A 336 16.60 2.13 10.67
CA LYS A 336 17.42 2.00 9.46
C LYS A 336 16.86 0.93 8.53
N LEU A 337 16.45 -0.22 9.07
CA LEU A 337 15.85 -1.30 8.27
C LEU A 337 14.50 -0.91 7.67
N CYS A 338 13.63 -0.19 8.38
CA CYS A 338 12.40 0.38 7.81
C CYS A 338 12.73 1.28 6.60
N ALA A 339 13.65 2.23 6.77
CA ALA A 339 14.02 3.16 5.72
C ALA A 339 14.66 2.46 4.51
N GLN A 340 15.52 1.45 4.73
CA GLN A 340 16.09 0.64 3.64
C GLN A 340 15.01 -0.15 2.91
N LYS A 341 14.13 -0.82 3.64
CA LYS A 341 13.03 -1.59 3.05
C LYS A 341 12.08 -0.71 2.23
N ASP A 342 11.82 0.52 2.65
CA ASP A 342 10.94 1.44 1.93
C ASP A 342 11.59 2.07 0.69
N LEU A 343 12.92 2.13 0.65
CA LEU A 343 13.67 2.81 -0.40
C LEU A 343 14.49 1.87 -1.29
N CYS A 344 14.50 0.57 -1.03
CA CYS A 344 15.32 -0.43 -1.71
C CYS A 344 15.14 -0.41 -3.24
N SER A 345 13.94 -0.10 -3.75
CA SER A 345 13.67 0.02 -5.19
C SER A 345 14.36 1.21 -5.85
N TYR A 346 14.84 2.20 -5.09
CA TYR A 346 15.42 3.45 -5.57
C TYR A 346 16.93 3.60 -5.30
N MET A 347 17.52 2.68 -4.53
CA MET A 347 18.92 2.71 -4.11
C MET A 347 19.84 1.99 -5.12
N ASP A 348 20.97 1.46 -4.68
CA ASP A 348 21.86 0.61 -5.46
C ASP A 348 21.18 -0.66 -5.97
N MET A 349 21.87 -1.36 -6.89
CA MET A 349 21.31 -2.56 -7.51
C MET A 349 21.23 -3.77 -6.58
N ASP A 350 22.05 -3.85 -5.53
CA ASP A 350 21.97 -4.97 -4.57
C ASP A 350 20.72 -4.83 -3.69
N SER A 351 20.41 -3.61 -3.25
CA SER A 351 19.15 -3.24 -2.59
C SER A 351 17.95 -3.56 -3.46
N TRP A 352 17.98 -3.16 -4.74
CA TRP A 352 16.91 -3.46 -5.70
C TRP A 352 16.73 -4.97 -5.92
N ASN A 353 17.83 -5.71 -6.08
CA ASN A 353 17.79 -7.17 -6.26
C ASN A 353 17.19 -7.88 -5.03
N ALA A 354 17.54 -7.43 -3.82
CA ALA A 354 16.97 -7.99 -2.59
C ALA A 354 15.44 -7.82 -2.54
N ALA A 355 14.94 -6.64 -2.95
CA ALA A 355 13.51 -6.37 -3.07
C ALA A 355 12.84 -7.24 -4.13
N ALA A 356 13.43 -7.35 -5.33
CA ALA A 356 12.91 -8.17 -6.41
C ALA A 356 12.84 -9.67 -6.04
N GLU A 357 13.84 -10.18 -5.29
CA GLU A 357 13.82 -11.54 -4.75
C GLU A 357 12.69 -11.76 -3.73
N TYR A 358 12.43 -10.77 -2.87
CA TYR A 358 11.30 -10.80 -1.95
C TYR A 358 9.97 -10.83 -2.70
N ASP A 359 9.79 -9.92 -3.66
CA ASP A 359 8.56 -9.83 -4.46
C ASP A 359 8.28 -11.13 -5.21
N LEU A 360 9.30 -11.73 -5.82
CA LEU A 360 9.23 -13.04 -6.47
C LEU A 360 8.77 -14.13 -5.49
N ALA A 361 9.39 -14.20 -4.31
CA ALA A 361 9.07 -15.20 -3.30
C ALA A 361 7.66 -15.04 -2.72
N ALA A 362 7.23 -13.80 -2.49
CA ALA A 362 5.95 -13.42 -1.89
C ALA A 362 4.77 -13.56 -2.84
N SER A 363 4.95 -13.30 -4.13
CA SER A 363 3.91 -13.37 -5.16
C SER A 363 3.71 -14.77 -5.76
N GLY A 364 4.72 -15.65 -5.62
CA GLY A 364 4.68 -16.98 -6.23
C GLY A 364 4.98 -17.00 -7.73
N MET A 365 5.46 -15.89 -8.30
CA MET A 365 5.94 -15.81 -9.67
C MET A 365 7.20 -16.68 -9.87
N GLU A 366 7.43 -17.14 -11.10
CA GLU A 366 8.60 -17.95 -11.48
C GLU A 366 9.79 -17.07 -11.89
N GLU A 367 9.53 -15.92 -12.50
CA GLU A 367 10.54 -14.95 -12.93
C GLU A 367 10.21 -13.52 -12.48
N SER A 368 11.23 -12.70 -12.30
CA SER A 368 11.04 -11.26 -12.04
C SER A 368 10.82 -10.51 -13.35
N ARG A 369 9.92 -9.52 -13.33
CA ARG A 369 9.77 -8.58 -14.44
C ARG A 369 11.10 -7.86 -14.73
N PRO A 370 11.38 -7.52 -16.01
CA PRO A 370 12.57 -6.77 -16.38
C PRO A 370 12.74 -5.47 -15.58
N PHE A 371 13.97 -5.17 -15.17
CA PHE A 371 14.30 -3.96 -14.40
C PHE A 371 13.71 -2.67 -14.99
N GLU A 372 13.78 -2.52 -16.31
CA GLU A 372 13.30 -1.32 -16.99
C GLU A 372 11.77 -1.16 -16.87
N GLU A 373 11.02 -2.27 -16.93
CA GLU A 373 9.56 -2.25 -16.80
C GLU A 373 9.13 -1.94 -15.37
N MET A 374 9.87 -2.48 -14.38
CA MET A 374 9.70 -2.11 -12.98
C MET A 374 9.98 -0.62 -12.76
N LEU A 375 11.07 -0.10 -13.33
CA LEU A 375 11.38 1.33 -13.26
C LEU A 375 10.30 2.19 -13.95
N ILE A 376 9.76 1.75 -15.08
CA ILE A 376 8.66 2.44 -15.75
C ILE A 376 7.42 2.46 -14.86
N THR A 377 7.12 1.36 -14.18
CA THR A 377 6.03 1.29 -13.19
C THR A 377 6.27 2.31 -12.05
N ASP A 378 7.49 2.39 -11.52
CA ASP A 378 7.85 3.39 -10.50
C ASP A 378 7.67 4.83 -11.00
N ILE A 379 8.07 5.12 -12.23
CA ILE A 379 7.90 6.44 -12.86
C ILE A 379 6.42 6.77 -13.00
N GLN A 380 5.58 5.81 -13.42
CA GLN A 380 4.13 5.99 -13.49
C GLN A 380 3.53 6.26 -12.10
N GLY A 381 4.04 5.63 -11.04
CA GLY A 381 3.61 5.90 -9.67
C GLY A 381 4.01 7.30 -9.19
N LEU A 382 5.24 7.72 -9.45
CA LEU A 382 5.79 9.00 -8.98
C LEU A 382 5.30 10.20 -9.80
N LEU A 383 5.09 10.01 -11.11
CA LEU A 383 4.68 11.04 -12.08
C LEU A 383 3.34 10.71 -12.74
N GLY A 384 2.39 10.14 -11.97
CA GLY A 384 1.13 9.63 -12.52
C GLY A 384 0.30 10.66 -13.27
N PHE A 385 0.35 11.94 -12.87
CA PHE A 385 -0.36 13.00 -13.58
C PHE A 385 0.32 13.38 -14.91
N GLU A 386 1.65 13.46 -14.93
CA GLU A 386 2.45 13.73 -16.13
C GLU A 386 2.28 12.59 -17.14
N CYS A 387 2.49 11.34 -16.70
CA CYS A 387 2.30 10.13 -17.49
C CYS A 387 0.86 10.04 -18.02
N GLY A 388 -0.13 10.30 -17.16
CA GLY A 388 -1.54 10.27 -17.53
C GLY A 388 -1.90 11.33 -18.58
N ARG A 389 -1.36 12.55 -18.49
CA ARG A 389 -1.58 13.59 -19.52
C ARG A 389 -1.05 13.15 -20.88
N ILE A 390 0.20 12.68 -20.93
CA ILE A 390 0.81 12.21 -22.19
C ILE A 390 0.05 10.99 -22.74
N TYR A 391 -0.36 10.06 -21.88
CA TYR A 391 -1.17 8.91 -22.31
C TYR A 391 -2.49 9.36 -22.93
N CYS A 392 -3.20 10.29 -22.28
CA CYS A 392 -4.46 10.82 -22.79
C CYS A 392 -4.31 11.53 -24.14
N GLU A 393 -3.24 12.31 -24.33
CA GLU A 393 -2.97 12.97 -25.61
C GLU A 393 -2.79 11.99 -26.78
N ASN A 394 -2.32 10.77 -26.49
CA ASN A 394 -2.05 9.75 -27.50
C ASN A 394 -3.20 8.75 -27.70
N TYR A 395 -3.92 8.39 -26.62
CA TYR A 395 -4.83 7.24 -26.61
C TYR A 395 -6.24 7.55 -26.10
N TYR A 396 -6.52 8.77 -25.64
CA TYR A 396 -7.84 9.15 -25.13
C TYR A 396 -8.52 10.15 -26.07
N SER A 397 -9.82 9.93 -26.32
CA SER A 397 -10.61 10.78 -27.23
C SER A 397 -11.73 11.50 -26.48
N GLU A 398 -12.14 12.66 -26.98
CA GLU A 398 -13.28 13.42 -26.42
C GLU A 398 -14.60 12.60 -26.49
N GLU A 399 -14.77 11.78 -27.54
CA GLU A 399 -15.91 10.85 -27.67
C GLU A 399 -16.00 9.88 -26.49
N THR A 400 -14.87 9.43 -25.95
CA THR A 400 -14.83 8.58 -24.75
C THR A 400 -15.41 9.29 -23.53
N THR A 401 -15.16 10.59 -23.36
CA THR A 401 -15.74 11.38 -22.27
C THR A 401 -17.25 11.49 -22.41
N GLU A 402 -17.74 11.77 -23.61
CA GLU A 402 -19.18 11.89 -23.88
C GLU A 402 -19.91 10.56 -23.64
N ASP A 403 -19.34 9.45 -24.11
CA ASP A 403 -19.94 8.13 -23.95
C ASP A 403 -20.03 7.70 -22.49
N VAL A 404 -18.90 7.77 -21.76
CA VAL A 404 -18.85 7.43 -20.33
C VAL A 404 -19.73 8.38 -19.52
N GLY A 405 -19.77 9.67 -19.87
CA GLY A 405 -20.66 10.65 -19.23
C GLY A 405 -22.14 10.24 -19.32
N ARG A 406 -22.59 9.80 -20.49
CA ARG A 406 -23.97 9.29 -20.66
C ARG A 406 -24.24 8.04 -19.84
N ILE A 407 -23.27 7.12 -19.75
CA ILE A 407 -23.40 5.91 -18.91
C ILE A 407 -23.55 6.30 -17.43
N ILE A 408 -22.73 7.24 -16.94
CA ILE A 408 -22.81 7.74 -15.57
C ILE A 408 -24.18 8.37 -15.30
N GLU A 409 -24.67 9.22 -16.20
CA GLU A 409 -26.00 9.84 -16.08
C GLU A 409 -27.11 8.78 -15.98
N GLN A 410 -27.07 7.74 -16.83
CA GLN A 410 -28.03 6.64 -16.81
C GLN A 410 -27.99 5.84 -15.50
N VAL A 411 -26.80 5.59 -14.96
CA VAL A 411 -26.63 4.89 -13.68
C VAL A 411 -27.22 5.73 -12.54
N ILE A 412 -26.91 7.03 -12.49
CA ILE A 412 -27.45 7.95 -11.47
C ILE A 412 -28.97 8.00 -11.53
N GLU A 413 -29.55 8.14 -12.72
CA GLU A 413 -31.00 8.17 -12.90
C GLU A 413 -31.65 6.88 -12.39
N THR A 414 -31.08 5.72 -12.74
CA THR A 414 -31.58 4.41 -12.35
C THR A 414 -31.54 4.21 -10.83
N LEU A 415 -30.42 4.55 -10.18
CA LEU A 415 -30.26 4.41 -8.74
C LEU A 415 -31.19 5.37 -7.97
N THR A 416 -31.32 6.61 -8.46
CA THR A 416 -32.23 7.59 -7.85
C THR A 416 -33.69 7.11 -7.95
N GLY A 417 -34.10 6.59 -9.11
CA GLY A 417 -35.43 6.02 -9.30
C GLY A 417 -35.68 4.74 -8.50
N ALA A 418 -34.65 3.94 -8.21
CA ALA A 418 -34.75 2.78 -7.33
C ALA A 418 -34.90 3.20 -5.85
N SER A 419 -34.13 4.19 -5.40
CA SER A 419 -34.23 4.74 -4.04
C SER A 419 -35.61 5.32 -3.73
N MET A 420 -36.21 6.05 -4.68
CA MET A 420 -37.57 6.55 -4.55
C MET A 420 -38.62 5.43 -4.41
N ARG A 421 -38.39 4.26 -5.03
CA ARG A 421 -39.29 3.09 -4.93
C ARG A 421 -39.14 2.30 -3.63
N LEU A 422 -38.00 2.41 -2.96
CA LEU A 422 -37.74 1.74 -1.67
C LEU A 422 -38.17 2.60 -0.47
N THR A 423 -38.35 3.90 -0.67
CA THR A 423 -38.70 4.87 0.39
C THR A 423 -40.15 5.37 0.35
N GLY A 424 -40.89 5.10 -0.72
CA GLY A 424 -42.32 5.39 -0.86
C GLY A 424 -43.17 4.14 -0.80
#